data_AF-A0A1S8CBI5-F1
#
_entry.id   AF-A0A1S8CBI5-F1
#
_cell.length_a   1.000
_cell.length_b   1.000
_cell.length_c   1.000
_cell.angle_alpha   90.00
_cell.angle_beta   90.00
_cell.angle_gamma   90.00
#
_symmetry.space_group_name_H-M   'P 1'
#
loop_
_entity.id
_entity.type
_entity.pdbx_description
1 polymer ?
#
loop_
_entity_poly.entity_id
_entity_poly.type
_entity_poly.pdbx_seq_one_letter_code
_entity_poly.pdbx_strand_id
1 'polypeptide(L)'
;MRGIVVIDQPVEDRVVGWHVNVGEGLESTMAGAWVLPTDDDRIARLLVGRILVPTEKASLRFGPGADAAALAVAIVAETSSLDAAFAAHVASLPSSKRSLVTPRWPRIPTRPRRETAGDPLASDALTLARWVAELLTAWDRIEKERLTRPFLAVRGGEATRALPPGWPTVSRLAQAA
;
A
#
# COMPACT_ATOMS: atom_id res chain seq x y z
N MET A 1 3.69 -5.57 -14.25
CA MET A 1 3.04 -5.82 -12.94
C MET A 1 3.81 -5.02 -11.89
N ARG A 2 3.21 -3.99 -11.28
CA ARG A 2 3.85 -3.21 -10.21
C ARG A 2 3.61 -3.95 -8.89
N GLY A 3 4.63 -4.63 -8.37
CA GLY A 3 4.56 -5.31 -7.08
C GLY A 3 5.22 -4.47 -5.98
N ILE A 4 4.80 -4.68 -4.74
CA ILE A 4 5.52 -4.20 -3.55
C ILE A 4 6.36 -5.35 -3.00
N VAL A 5 7.57 -5.04 -2.54
CA VAL A 5 8.37 -5.94 -1.70
C VAL A 5 8.58 -5.30 -0.36
N VAL A 6 8.13 -5.97 0.69
CA VAL A 6 8.57 -5.70 2.04
C VAL A 6 9.88 -6.41 2.27
N ILE A 7 10.90 -5.69 2.75
CA ILE A 7 12.24 -6.24 2.96
C ILE A 7 12.71 -5.99 4.39
N ASP A 8 13.33 -7.01 4.98
CA ASP A 8 13.96 -6.95 6.29
C ASP A 8 15.38 -7.54 6.22
N GLN A 9 16.23 -7.11 7.15
CA GLN A 9 17.55 -7.69 7.40
C GLN A 9 17.65 -7.92 8.90
N PRO A 10 17.04 -9.01 9.41
CA PRO A 10 16.92 -9.26 10.84
C PRO A 10 18.28 -9.58 11.49
N VAL A 11 19.21 -10.12 10.71
CA VAL A 11 20.61 -10.42 11.06
C VAL A 11 21.53 -10.05 9.89
N GLU A 12 22.82 -9.87 10.16
CA GLU A 12 23.79 -9.35 9.18
C GLU A 12 23.89 -10.22 7.91
N ASP A 13 23.81 -11.54 8.04
CA ASP A 13 24.02 -12.51 6.95
C ASP A 13 22.73 -13.01 6.29
N ARG A 14 21.55 -12.47 6.64
CA ARG A 14 20.27 -12.86 6.04
C ARG A 14 19.40 -11.66 5.68
N VAL A 15 18.80 -11.74 4.49
CA VAL A 15 17.77 -10.83 4.02
C VAL A 15 16.47 -11.60 3.84
N VAL A 16 15.38 -11.02 4.33
CA VAL A 16 14.03 -11.56 4.20
C VAL A 16 13.22 -10.65 3.30
N GLY A 17 12.53 -11.23 2.31
CA GLY A 17 11.61 -10.50 1.45
C GLY A 17 10.23 -11.12 1.40
N TRP A 18 9.21 -10.27 1.42
CA TRP A 18 7.81 -10.65 1.21
C TRP A 18 7.21 -9.84 0.06
N HIS A 19 6.60 -10.54 -0.90
CA HIS A 19 5.97 -9.92 -2.05
C HIS A 19 4.49 -9.68 -1.76
N VAL A 20 4.05 -8.44 -2.00
CA VAL A 20 2.64 -8.04 -2.03
C VAL A 20 2.29 -7.66 -3.46
N ASN A 21 1.38 -8.41 -4.07
CA ASN A 21 0.87 -8.09 -5.40
C ASN A 21 -0.16 -6.97 -5.32
N VAL A 22 -0.02 -5.99 -6.20
CA VAL A 22 -0.94 -4.87 -6.38
C VAL A 22 -1.28 -4.80 -7.88
N GLY A 23 -2.54 -4.74 -8.27
CA GLY A 23 -2.88 -4.82 -9.70
C GLY A 23 -4.34 -4.69 -10.06
N GLU A 24 -4.57 -4.37 -11.33
CA GLU A 24 -5.84 -3.96 -11.97
C GLU A 24 -7.02 -4.91 -11.69
N GLY A 25 -7.75 -4.65 -10.61
CA GLY A 25 -9.03 -5.32 -10.32
C GLY A 25 -8.94 -6.63 -9.54
N LEU A 26 -7.74 -7.06 -9.12
CA LEU A 26 -7.57 -8.19 -8.21
C LEU A 26 -7.29 -7.69 -6.79
N GLU A 27 -7.79 -8.40 -5.78
CA GLU A 27 -7.50 -8.05 -4.40
C GLU A 27 -6.00 -8.11 -4.12
N SER A 28 -5.48 -7.06 -3.49
CA SER A 28 -4.09 -7.00 -3.05
C SER A 28 -3.77 -8.18 -2.14
N THR A 29 -2.82 -9.02 -2.54
CA THR A 29 -2.57 -10.32 -1.90
C THR A 29 -1.09 -10.59 -1.69
N MET A 30 -0.79 -11.31 -0.61
CA MET A 30 0.55 -11.85 -0.35
C MET A 30 0.88 -12.90 -1.42
N ALA A 31 2.00 -12.72 -2.11
CA ALA A 31 2.33 -13.48 -3.32
C ALA A 31 3.51 -14.44 -3.16
N GLY A 32 4.35 -14.24 -2.15
CA GLY A 32 5.49 -15.11 -1.88
C GLY A 32 6.46 -14.53 -0.85
N ALA A 33 7.35 -15.38 -0.36
CA ALA A 33 8.40 -15.02 0.59
C ALA A 33 9.71 -15.70 0.22
N TRP A 34 10.82 -15.10 0.65
CA TRP A 34 12.14 -15.68 0.53
C TRP A 34 13.03 -15.22 1.69
N VAL A 35 13.96 -16.09 2.08
CA VAL A 35 15.03 -15.81 3.04
C VAL A 35 16.32 -16.21 2.34
N LEU A 36 17.20 -15.25 2.11
CA LEU A 36 18.43 -15.44 1.32
C LEU A 36 19.64 -14.94 2.11
N PRO A 37 20.84 -15.50 1.85
CA PRO A 37 22.10 -14.89 2.28
C PRO A 37 22.21 -13.44 1.80
N THR A 38 22.82 -12.57 2.60
CA THR A 38 22.93 -11.13 2.30
C THR A 38 23.68 -10.82 0.98
N ASP A 39 24.58 -11.70 0.56
CA ASP A 39 25.38 -11.62 -0.66
C ASP A 39 24.77 -12.35 -1.86
N ASP A 40 23.55 -12.90 -1.72
CA ASP A 40 22.88 -13.63 -2.79
C ASP A 40 22.49 -12.71 -3.96
N ASP A 41 22.98 -13.04 -5.16
CA ASP A 41 22.81 -12.25 -6.37
C ASP A 41 21.34 -12.17 -6.85
N ARG A 42 20.48 -13.09 -6.39
CA ARG A 42 19.04 -13.08 -6.68
C ARG A 42 18.32 -11.91 -6.04
N ILE A 43 18.84 -11.36 -4.94
CA ILE A 43 18.18 -10.26 -4.22
C ILE A 43 17.92 -9.09 -5.17
N ALA A 44 18.94 -8.62 -5.89
CA ALA A 44 18.79 -7.51 -6.82
C ALA A 44 17.65 -7.77 -7.84
N ARG A 45 17.64 -8.96 -8.45
CA ARG A 45 16.62 -9.37 -9.43
C ARG A 45 15.21 -9.41 -8.85
N LEU A 46 15.07 -9.82 -7.58
CA LEU A 46 13.77 -9.87 -6.89
C LEU A 46 13.21 -8.47 -6.62
N LEU A 47 14.06 -7.44 -6.54
CA LEU A 47 13.67 -6.05 -6.25
C LEU A 47 13.42 -5.20 -7.50
N VAL A 48 13.92 -5.60 -8.67
CA VAL A 48 13.79 -4.82 -9.92
C VAL A 48 12.31 -4.54 -10.24
N GLY A 49 12.02 -3.25 -10.50
CA GLY A 49 10.69 -2.80 -10.93
C GLY A 49 9.61 -2.79 -9.84
N ARG A 50 10.00 -2.99 -8.57
CA ARG A 50 9.08 -3.06 -7.43
C ARG A 50 9.22 -1.84 -6.52
N ILE A 51 8.13 -1.54 -5.81
CA ILE A 51 8.17 -0.57 -4.71
C ILE A 51 8.74 -1.30 -3.50
N LEU A 52 9.81 -0.75 -2.95
CA LEU A 52 10.46 -1.30 -1.77
C LEU A 52 9.85 -0.69 -0.50
N VAL A 53 9.45 -1.52 0.46
CA VAL A 53 9.01 -1.11 1.80
C VAL A 53 9.94 -1.76 2.81
N PRO A 54 11.04 -1.10 3.20
CA PRO A 54 12.01 -1.66 4.12
C PRO A 54 11.53 -1.54 5.56
N THR A 55 11.92 -2.50 6.41
CA THR A 55 11.96 -2.29 7.86
C THR A 55 13.03 -1.25 8.21
N GLU A 56 12.99 -0.75 9.44
CA GLU A 56 14.02 0.18 9.94
C GLU A 56 15.44 -0.42 9.80
N LYS A 57 15.61 -1.71 10.14
CA LYS A 57 16.89 -2.42 10.01
C LYS A 57 17.37 -2.51 8.56
N ALA A 58 16.47 -2.89 7.64
CA ALA A 58 16.79 -3.01 6.23
C ALA A 58 17.06 -1.66 5.55
N SER A 59 16.53 -0.56 6.10
CA SER A 59 16.67 0.77 5.50
C SER A 59 18.12 1.25 5.38
N LEU A 60 19.00 0.77 6.27
CA LEU A 60 20.42 1.07 6.25
C LEU A 60 21.11 0.54 4.99
N ARG A 61 20.68 -0.63 4.51
CA ARG A 61 21.25 -1.30 3.33
C ARG A 61 20.53 -0.93 2.04
N PHE A 62 19.19 -0.97 2.06
CA PHE A 62 18.37 -0.83 0.87
C PHE A 62 17.84 0.60 0.65
N GLY A 63 18.19 1.53 1.54
CA GLY A 63 17.67 2.89 1.56
C GLY A 63 16.30 2.98 2.23
N PRO A 64 15.75 4.19 2.41
CA PRO A 64 14.52 4.42 3.18
C PRO A 64 13.25 3.83 2.52
N GLY A 65 13.28 3.59 1.21
CA GLY A 65 12.14 3.05 0.45
C GLY A 65 10.84 3.85 0.62
N ALA A 66 9.72 3.17 0.41
CA ALA A 66 8.39 3.66 0.70
C ALA A 66 7.98 3.31 2.14
N ASP A 67 7.30 4.24 2.80
CA ASP A 67 6.87 4.09 4.19
C ASP A 67 5.42 3.60 4.28
N ALA A 68 5.20 2.48 4.98
CA ALA A 68 3.86 1.93 5.23
C ALA A 68 3.00 2.82 6.14
N ALA A 69 3.60 3.56 7.07
CA ALA A 69 2.87 4.53 7.88
C ALA A 69 2.40 5.72 7.01
N ALA A 70 3.27 6.22 6.13
CA ALA A 70 2.87 7.21 5.14
C ALA A 70 1.78 6.70 4.18
N LEU A 71 1.75 5.41 3.84
CA LEU A 71 0.65 4.80 3.08
C LEU A 71 -0.67 4.93 3.85
N ALA A 72 -0.70 4.55 5.12
CA ALA A 72 -1.90 4.67 5.95
C ALA A 72 -2.38 6.13 6.06
N VAL A 73 -1.46 7.08 6.26
CA VAL A 73 -1.76 8.51 6.30
C VAL A 73 -2.36 8.99 4.97
N ALA A 74 -1.78 8.59 3.83
CA ALA A 74 -2.28 8.96 2.51
C ALA A 74 -3.71 8.44 2.27
N ILE A 75 -4.01 7.20 2.67
CA ILE A 75 -5.37 6.62 2.56
C ILE A 75 -6.37 7.39 3.43
N VAL A 76 -6.00 7.72 4.68
CA VAL A 76 -6.87 8.50 5.59
C VAL A 76 -7.14 9.90 5.04
N ALA A 77 -6.10 10.57 4.53
CA ALA A 77 -6.22 11.90 3.95
C ALA A 77 -7.13 11.90 2.73
N GLU A 78 -6.97 10.94 1.82
CA GLU A 78 -7.81 10.83 0.64
C GLU A 78 -9.26 10.50 0.99
N THR A 79 -9.49 9.61 1.96
CA THR A 79 -10.85 9.30 2.43
C THR A 79 -11.55 10.55 2.96
N SER A 80 -10.83 11.35 3.74
CA SER A 80 -11.34 12.62 4.28
C SER A 80 -11.64 13.64 3.17
N SER A 81 -10.80 13.69 2.13
CA SER A 81 -11.01 14.53 0.93
C SER A 81 -12.25 14.10 0.13
N LEU A 82 -12.47 12.79 -0.02
CA LEU A 82 -13.65 12.24 -0.68
C LEU A 82 -14.93 12.50 0.12
N ASP A 83 -14.88 12.41 1.44
CA ASP A 83 -16.01 12.80 2.31
C ASP A 83 -16.36 14.27 2.17
N ALA A 84 -15.36 15.15 2.20
CA ALA A 84 -15.58 16.58 1.97
C ALA A 84 -16.19 16.86 0.60
N ALA A 85 -15.74 16.15 -0.44
CA ALA A 85 -16.29 16.25 -1.79
C ALA A 85 -17.76 15.79 -1.86
N PHE A 86 -18.08 14.69 -1.18
CA PHE A 86 -19.45 14.18 -1.08
C PHE A 86 -20.36 15.21 -0.38
N ALA A 87 -19.95 15.73 0.77
CA ALA A 87 -20.70 16.73 1.52
C ALA A 87 -20.93 18.01 0.69
N ALA A 88 -19.90 18.49 -0.01
CA ALA A 88 -20.01 19.64 -0.90
C ALA A 88 -21.00 19.39 -2.05
N HIS A 89 -20.98 18.19 -2.64
CA HIS A 89 -21.92 17.83 -3.70
C HIS A 89 -23.36 17.80 -3.18
N VAL A 90 -23.62 17.14 -2.04
CA VAL A 90 -24.95 17.10 -1.43
C VAL A 90 -25.46 18.51 -1.11
N ALA A 91 -24.60 19.39 -0.60
CA ALA A 91 -24.96 20.78 -0.30
C ALA A 91 -25.34 21.58 -1.55
N SER A 92 -24.71 21.29 -2.70
CA SER A 92 -25.01 21.92 -4.00
C SER A 92 -26.34 21.48 -4.62
N LEU A 93 -26.91 20.36 -4.17
CA LEU A 93 -28.15 19.83 -4.71
C LEU A 93 -29.39 20.57 -4.15
N PRO A 94 -30.45 20.72 -4.97
CA PRO A 94 -31.76 21.15 -4.48
C PRO A 94 -32.22 20.28 -3.30
N SER A 95 -32.97 20.85 -2.36
CA SER A 95 -33.45 20.14 -1.16
C SER A 95 -34.19 18.84 -1.48
N SER A 96 -34.94 18.80 -2.59
CA SER A 96 -35.65 17.63 -3.10
C SER A 96 -34.75 16.47 -3.58
N LYS A 97 -33.44 16.72 -3.77
CA LYS A 97 -32.46 15.74 -4.26
C LYS A 97 -31.34 15.42 -3.25
N ARG A 98 -31.44 15.90 -2.00
CA ARG A 98 -30.41 15.68 -0.96
C ARG A 98 -30.35 14.26 -0.39
N SER A 99 -31.12 13.30 -0.91
CA SER A 99 -31.16 11.92 -0.40
C SER A 99 -30.10 11.00 -1.05
N LEU A 100 -28.85 11.46 -1.16
CA LEU A 100 -27.77 10.60 -1.62
C LEU A 100 -27.28 9.69 -0.48
N VAL A 101 -27.00 8.43 -0.80
CA VAL A 101 -26.45 7.49 0.15
C VAL A 101 -24.99 7.83 0.44
N THR A 102 -24.69 8.11 1.71
CA THR A 102 -23.33 8.36 2.19
C THR A 102 -22.40 7.20 1.84
N PRO A 103 -21.19 7.46 1.34
CA PRO A 103 -20.19 6.42 1.11
C PRO A 103 -19.88 5.62 2.38
N ARG A 104 -19.59 4.33 2.20
CA ARG A 104 -19.22 3.44 3.30
C ARG A 104 -17.75 3.09 3.18
N TRP A 105 -16.89 3.94 3.73
CA TRP A 105 -15.46 3.70 3.72
C TRP A 105 -15.08 2.52 4.62
N PRO A 106 -14.13 1.67 4.20
CA PRO A 106 -13.61 0.61 5.05
C PRO A 106 -12.85 1.21 6.25
N ARG A 107 -12.73 0.42 7.31
CA ARG A 107 -11.81 0.74 8.40
C ARG A 107 -10.37 0.65 7.89
N ILE A 108 -9.59 1.71 8.08
CA ILE A 108 -8.18 1.77 7.72
C ILE A 108 -7.34 1.33 8.93
N PRO A 109 -6.50 0.27 8.83
CA PRO A 109 -5.64 -0.13 9.93
C PRO A 109 -4.49 0.88 10.08
N THR A 110 -4.51 1.68 11.14
CA THR A 110 -3.50 2.73 11.37
C THR A 110 -2.18 2.21 11.94
N ARG A 111 -2.13 0.94 12.35
CA ARG A 111 -0.95 0.29 12.93
C ARG A 111 -0.89 -1.19 12.51
N PRO A 112 0.31 -1.76 12.39
CA PRO A 112 0.46 -3.17 12.10
C PRO A 112 0.03 -4.03 13.29
N ARG A 113 -0.55 -5.20 13.00
CA ARG A 113 -0.75 -6.28 13.98
C ARG A 113 0.47 -7.19 13.93
N ARG A 114 1.06 -7.49 15.10
CA ARG A 114 2.20 -8.42 15.15
C ARG A 114 1.81 -9.81 14.65
N GLU A 115 2.65 -10.33 13.77
CA GLU A 115 2.56 -11.68 13.21
C GLU A 115 3.80 -12.48 13.59
N THR A 116 3.61 -13.79 13.80
CA THR A 116 4.71 -14.73 14.04
C THR A 116 4.87 -15.61 12.83
N ALA A 117 6.01 -15.51 12.15
CA ALA A 117 6.34 -16.38 11.03
C ALA A 117 6.84 -17.75 11.54
N GLY A 118 6.78 -18.77 10.67
CA GLY A 118 7.35 -20.09 10.98
C GLY A 118 8.87 -20.02 11.23
N ASP A 119 9.57 -19.16 10.49
CA ASP A 119 10.92 -18.72 10.81
C ASP A 119 10.84 -17.38 11.59
N PRO A 120 11.31 -17.31 12.84
CA PRO A 120 11.29 -16.08 13.63
C PRO A 120 11.93 -14.88 12.95
N LEU A 121 12.97 -15.10 12.13
CA LEU A 121 13.67 -14.04 11.39
C LEU A 121 12.74 -13.33 10.40
N ALA A 122 11.68 -14.00 9.93
CA ALA A 122 10.74 -13.43 8.97
C ALA A 122 9.55 -12.70 9.62
N SER A 123 9.46 -12.63 10.94
CA SER A 123 8.26 -12.13 11.65
C SER A 123 8.04 -10.63 11.46
N ASP A 124 9.10 -9.82 11.49
CA ASP A 124 9.02 -8.37 11.28
C ASP A 124 8.61 -8.05 9.84
N ALA A 125 9.25 -8.72 8.87
CA ALA A 125 8.89 -8.61 7.45
C ALA A 125 7.45 -9.05 7.19
N LEU A 126 7.00 -10.16 7.78
CA LEU A 126 5.62 -10.65 7.65
C LEU A 126 4.61 -9.68 8.26
N THR A 127 4.88 -9.17 9.46
CA THR A 127 4.05 -8.18 10.15
C THR A 127 3.82 -6.95 9.25
N LEU A 128 4.90 -6.41 8.70
CA LEU A 128 4.84 -5.23 7.84
C LEU A 128 4.16 -5.54 6.49
N ALA A 129 4.44 -6.69 5.88
CA ALA A 129 3.81 -7.11 4.63
C ALA A 129 2.30 -7.32 4.76
N ARG A 130 1.85 -7.92 5.86
CA ARG A 130 0.42 -8.06 6.15
C ARG A 130 -0.26 -6.71 6.31
N TRP A 131 0.37 -5.79 7.02
CA TRP A 131 -0.17 -4.45 7.19
C TRP A 131 -0.28 -3.70 5.86
N VAL A 132 0.75 -3.75 5.01
CA VAL A 132 0.71 -3.18 3.66
C VAL A 132 -0.42 -3.80 2.82
N ALA A 133 -0.58 -5.13 2.84
CA ALA A 133 -1.64 -5.81 2.11
C ALA A 133 -3.04 -5.40 2.59
N GLU A 134 -3.25 -5.26 3.91
CA GLU A 134 -4.51 -4.78 4.48
C GLU A 134 -4.82 -3.33 4.08
N LEU A 135 -3.80 -2.45 4.09
CA LEU A 135 -3.94 -1.06 3.66
C LEU A 135 -4.36 -0.97 2.20
N LEU A 136 -3.74 -1.74 1.31
CA LEU A 136 -4.06 -1.75 -0.12
C LEU A 136 -5.43 -2.37 -0.38
N THR A 137 -5.82 -3.39 0.40
CA THR A 137 -7.19 -3.93 0.35
C THR A 137 -8.23 -2.88 0.75
N ALA A 138 -7.93 -2.06 1.77
CA ALA A 138 -8.79 -0.94 2.15
C ALA A 138 -8.84 0.12 1.03
N TRP A 139 -7.70 0.44 0.42
CA TRP A 139 -7.62 1.34 -0.72
C TRP A 139 -8.46 0.87 -1.92
N ASP A 140 -8.36 -0.41 -2.29
CA ASP A 140 -9.15 -1.01 -3.38
C ASP A 140 -10.66 -0.84 -3.14
N ARG A 141 -11.11 -0.96 -1.89
CA ARG A 141 -12.52 -0.74 -1.51
C ARG A 141 -12.93 0.73 -1.59
N ILE A 142 -12.06 1.66 -1.20
CA ILE A 142 -12.29 3.10 -1.33
C ILE A 142 -12.44 3.48 -2.80
N GLU A 143 -11.56 2.98 -3.67
CA GLU A 143 -11.64 3.24 -5.11
C GLU A 143 -12.90 2.65 -5.74
N LYS A 144 -13.33 1.45 -5.33
CA LYS A 144 -14.62 0.88 -5.75
C LYS A 144 -15.80 1.79 -5.39
N GLU A 145 -15.85 2.28 -4.15
CA GLU A 145 -16.89 3.23 -3.72
C GLU A 145 -16.79 4.59 -4.43
N ARG A 146 -15.59 5.07 -4.73
CA ARG A 146 -15.39 6.31 -5.50
C ARG A 146 -15.98 6.19 -6.90
N LEU A 147 -15.72 5.08 -7.58
CA LEU A 147 -16.11 4.87 -8.98
C LEU A 147 -17.61 4.60 -9.17
N THR A 148 -18.33 4.12 -8.15
CA THR A 148 -19.80 4.02 -8.23
C THR A 148 -20.50 5.39 -8.21
N ARG A 149 -19.76 6.49 -8.03
CA ARG A 149 -20.28 7.85 -7.89
C ARG A 149 -19.62 8.78 -8.93
N PRO A 150 -20.31 9.10 -10.04
CA PRO A 150 -19.72 9.89 -11.13
C PRO A 150 -19.11 11.24 -10.71
N PHE A 151 -19.72 11.92 -9.73
CA PHE A 151 -19.21 13.21 -9.23
C PHE A 151 -17.92 13.09 -8.40
N LEU A 152 -17.61 11.90 -7.86
CA LEU A 152 -16.31 11.61 -7.22
C LEU A 152 -15.29 11.08 -8.22
N ALA A 153 -15.73 10.43 -9.31
CA ALA A 153 -14.85 9.93 -10.36
C ALA A 153 -13.97 11.04 -10.96
N VAL A 154 -14.55 12.23 -11.19
CA VAL A 154 -13.85 13.42 -11.71
C VAL A 154 -12.61 13.82 -10.89
N ARG A 155 -12.57 13.51 -9.59
CA ARG A 155 -11.45 13.89 -8.70
C ARG A 155 -10.24 12.94 -8.75
N GLY A 156 -10.38 11.75 -9.31
CA GLY A 156 -9.31 10.74 -9.38
C GLY A 156 -9.12 10.11 -10.76
N GLY A 157 -9.88 10.57 -11.75
CA GLY A 157 -10.02 9.92 -13.05
C GLY A 157 -11.06 8.80 -13.05
N GLU A 158 -11.46 8.38 -14.25
CA GLU A 158 -12.48 7.33 -14.44
C GLU A 158 -11.96 5.91 -14.20
N ALA A 159 -10.64 5.76 -14.05
CA ALA A 159 -9.99 4.47 -13.78
C ALA A 159 -9.68 4.29 -12.28
N THR A 160 -9.58 3.04 -11.85
CA THR A 160 -9.08 2.65 -10.53
C THR A 160 -7.61 3.05 -10.39
N ARG A 161 -7.27 3.79 -9.34
CA ARG A 161 -5.88 4.10 -9.01
C ARG A 161 -5.28 2.94 -8.23
N ALA A 162 -4.13 2.43 -8.68
CA ALA A 162 -3.45 1.34 -7.99
C ALA A 162 -2.92 1.73 -6.60
N LEU A 163 -2.61 3.00 -6.38
CA LEU A 163 -2.03 3.52 -5.14
C LEU A 163 -2.69 4.85 -4.76
N PRO A 164 -2.77 5.17 -3.46
CA PRO A 164 -3.32 6.44 -3.00
C PRO A 164 -2.43 7.62 -3.42
N PRO A 165 -3.03 8.77 -3.74
CA PRO A 165 -2.27 9.98 -4.01
C PRO A 165 -1.48 10.40 -2.77
N GLY A 166 -0.28 10.92 -2.98
CA GLY A 166 0.56 11.42 -1.88
C GLY A 166 1.34 10.36 -1.11
N TRP A 167 1.28 9.07 -1.47
CA TRP A 167 2.18 8.07 -0.90
C TRP A 167 3.58 8.16 -1.54
N PRO A 168 4.63 8.57 -0.79
CA PRO A 168 5.97 8.72 -1.33
C PRO A 168 6.60 7.35 -1.60
N THR A 169 6.74 7.02 -2.88
CA THR A 169 7.34 5.76 -3.36
C THR A 169 8.73 6.04 -3.93
N VAL A 170 9.68 6.41 -3.08
CA VAL A 170 11.06 6.64 -3.53
C VAL A 170 11.71 5.30 -3.82
N SER A 171 11.97 4.99 -5.09
CA SER A 171 12.71 3.80 -5.50
C SER A 171 14.09 4.21 -6.02
N ARG A 172 15.15 4.05 -5.20
CA ARG A 172 16.54 4.40 -5.59
C ARG A 172 17.27 3.29 -6.35
N LEU A 173 16.71 2.09 -6.46
CA LEU A 173 17.37 0.97 -7.14
C LEU A 173 17.41 1.09 -8.68
N ALA A 174 16.91 2.18 -9.26
CA ALA A 174 16.91 2.42 -10.70
C ALA A 174 18.15 3.16 -11.24
N GLN A 175 19.19 3.42 -10.44
CA GLN A 175 20.38 4.18 -10.88
C GLN A 175 21.69 3.37 -11.00
N ALA A 176 21.64 2.05 -10.92
CA ALA A 176 22.81 1.21 -11.19
C ALA A 176 22.45 0.14 -12.23
N ALA A 177 22.37 0.56 -13.48
CA ALA A 177 22.45 -0.30 -14.67
C ALA A 177 23.40 0.36 -15.66
#